data_AF-A0A955R8C7-F1
#
_entry.id   AF-A0A955R8C7-F1
#
_cell.length_a   1.000
_cell.length_b   1.000
_cell.length_c   1.000
_cell.angle_alpha   90.00
_cell.angle_beta   90.00
_cell.angle_gamma   90.00
#
_symmetry.space_group_name_H-M   'P 1'
#
loop_
_entity.id
_entity.type
_entity.pdbx_description
1 polymer ?
#
loop_
_entity_poly.entity_id
_entity_poly.type
_entity_poly.pdbx_seq_one_letter_code
_entity_poly.pdbx_strand_id
1 'polypeptide(L)'
;YFGFALPNTAVAKLGHGIPRSDVLAQGLAYLHNSVTEDPVTALTFALAIAFALANASPRSLLPLAGAALHLAYVVRVGGDFMSGRMVASALVVAAITLARTLPARDWVGAVVGAGLLGVAMLAPHPSLTSGSDFGDGRQVWGDLVDLDGIADERAFWFHCSGWVSDRRPPGPFDCGGQRALVDKYLAAGKTVIEAGGVGFLGYWAGDRLTIVDDLGIADPLMARIPSPARERAVWRPGHYPRPLPKGYLESLRTGEDHFADRELGELYAALALVATAPLLDGARLDAVMGFHLGRYDALSPEVQPDEPMPPQPLPSPDPRVRVGRRCHQSHMWSFRRGWAFTLPRPSEAHGLWLTVNEGAEWTIRLTRGEAVVADLVVDVVEGARIRRTCIRVPAGAAEAGYDGMRVQPIRGDHACFGGIELVDACP
;
A
#
# COMPACT_ATOMS: atom_id res chain seq x y z
N TYR A 1 -1.74 -20.86 -2.14
CA TYR A 1 -1.29 -21.93 -1.23
C TYR A 1 -0.89 -23.15 -2.04
N PHE A 2 -0.05 -24.03 -1.50
CA PHE A 2 0.44 -25.22 -2.20
C PHE A 2 -0.75 -26.11 -2.60
N GLY A 3 -1.08 -26.13 -3.91
CA GLY A 3 -2.23 -26.82 -4.49
C GLY A 3 -3.17 -25.91 -5.31
N PHE A 4 -3.08 -24.59 -5.16
CA PHE A 4 -3.87 -23.65 -5.98
C PHE A 4 -3.14 -23.27 -7.27
N ALA A 5 -3.92 -23.14 -8.36
CA ALA A 5 -3.45 -22.69 -9.67
C ALA A 5 -3.00 -21.23 -9.65
N LEU A 6 -3.67 -20.40 -8.84
CA LEU A 6 -3.28 -19.02 -8.59
C LEU A 6 -2.63 -18.89 -7.21
N PRO A 7 -1.60 -18.02 -7.09
CA PRO A 7 -1.00 -17.75 -5.79
C PRO A 7 -1.99 -17.02 -4.87
N ASN A 8 -1.79 -17.15 -3.55
CA ASN A 8 -2.67 -16.51 -2.56
C ASN A 8 -2.71 -14.98 -2.73
N THR A 9 -1.56 -14.41 -3.08
CA THR A 9 -1.39 -12.99 -3.42
C THR A 9 -2.33 -12.53 -4.52
N ALA A 10 -2.63 -13.37 -5.53
CA ALA A 10 -3.57 -13.02 -6.60
C ALA A 10 -5.01 -12.98 -6.06
N VAL A 11 -5.40 -13.93 -5.21
CA VAL A 11 -6.71 -13.94 -4.54
C VAL A 11 -6.86 -12.66 -3.70
N ALA A 12 -5.86 -12.37 -2.87
CA ALA A 12 -5.87 -11.20 -1.99
C ALA A 12 -5.88 -9.86 -2.75
N LYS A 13 -5.18 -9.77 -3.89
CA LYS A 13 -5.07 -8.52 -4.67
C LYS A 13 -6.17 -8.33 -5.71
N LEU A 14 -6.93 -9.36 -6.07
CA LEU A 14 -8.01 -9.24 -7.07
C LEU A 14 -9.40 -9.28 -6.45
N GLY A 15 -9.56 -9.95 -5.29
CA GLY A 15 -10.82 -10.10 -4.57
C GLY A 15 -11.16 -8.96 -3.59
N HIS A 16 -10.67 -7.74 -3.83
CA HIS A 16 -10.76 -6.64 -2.84
C HIS A 16 -12.10 -5.88 -2.84
N GLY A 17 -12.97 -6.02 -3.85
CA GLY A 17 -14.30 -5.38 -3.88
C GLY A 17 -14.34 -3.86 -4.14
N ILE A 18 -13.25 -3.26 -4.65
CA ILE A 18 -13.13 -1.82 -4.92
C ILE A 18 -13.72 -1.52 -6.31
N PRO A 19 -14.41 -0.38 -6.49
CA PRO A 19 -14.96 0.02 -7.79
C PRO A 19 -13.92 0.00 -8.92
N ARG A 20 -14.29 -0.51 -10.09
CA ARG A 20 -13.38 -0.64 -11.23
C ARG A 20 -12.81 0.70 -11.70
N SER A 21 -13.58 1.78 -11.60
CA SER A 21 -13.11 3.14 -11.94
C SER A 21 -11.92 3.54 -11.07
N ASP A 22 -11.96 3.21 -9.78
CA ASP A 22 -10.88 3.54 -8.86
C ASP A 22 -9.62 2.73 -9.10
N VAL A 23 -9.80 1.43 -9.39
CA VAL A 23 -8.70 0.55 -9.80
C VAL A 23 -8.03 1.06 -11.08
N LEU A 24 -8.79 1.40 -12.11
CA LEU A 24 -8.23 1.89 -13.37
C LEU A 24 -7.49 3.23 -13.20
N ALA A 25 -8.08 4.18 -12.47
CA ALA A 25 -7.44 5.47 -12.18
C ALA A 25 -6.14 5.29 -11.40
N GLN A 26 -6.12 4.37 -10.43
CA GLN A 26 -4.91 4.02 -9.69
C GLN A 26 -3.84 3.39 -10.58
N GLY A 27 -4.24 2.53 -11.52
CA GLY A 27 -3.33 1.94 -12.49
C GLY A 27 -2.68 2.96 -13.41
N LEU A 28 -3.43 3.99 -13.83
CA LEU A 28 -2.89 5.13 -14.57
C LEU A 28 -1.94 5.98 -13.71
N ALA A 29 -2.28 6.22 -12.44
CA ALA A 29 -1.40 6.89 -11.50
C ALA A 29 -0.08 6.12 -11.30
N TYR A 30 -0.13 4.79 -11.29
CA TYR A 30 1.06 3.94 -11.21
C TYR A 30 1.98 4.06 -12.43
N LEU A 31 1.42 4.11 -13.65
CA LEU A 31 2.23 4.37 -14.85
C LEU A 31 2.80 5.79 -14.85
N HIS A 32 2.02 6.78 -14.39
CA HIS A 32 2.51 8.15 -14.23
C HIS A 32 3.69 8.22 -13.24
N ASN A 33 3.56 7.57 -12.07
CA ASN A 33 4.65 7.44 -11.09
C ASN A 33 5.91 6.84 -11.74
N SER A 34 5.78 5.79 -12.55
CA SER A 34 6.92 5.19 -13.24
C SER A 34 7.60 6.16 -14.22
N VAL A 35 6.86 7.04 -14.89
CA VAL A 35 7.44 8.05 -15.80
C VAL A 35 8.15 9.14 -15.02
N THR A 36 7.61 9.55 -13.87
CA THR A 36 8.20 10.63 -13.05
C THR A 36 9.41 10.17 -12.25
N GLU A 37 9.37 8.97 -11.69
CA GLU A 37 10.45 8.42 -10.87
C GLU A 37 11.52 7.71 -11.70
N ASP A 38 11.17 7.18 -12.87
CA ASP A 38 12.08 6.42 -13.74
C ASP A 38 11.86 6.71 -15.25
N PRO A 39 12.13 7.94 -15.72
CA PRO A 39 11.85 8.36 -17.10
C PRO A 39 12.62 7.56 -18.16
N VAL A 40 13.76 6.96 -17.82
CA VAL A 40 14.53 6.12 -18.74
C VAL A 40 13.74 4.89 -19.18
N THR A 41 12.82 4.40 -18.35
CA THR A 41 11.95 3.28 -18.71
C THR A 41 11.04 3.61 -19.87
N ALA A 42 10.34 4.75 -19.79
CA ALA A 42 9.47 5.21 -20.86
C ALA A 42 10.26 5.53 -22.14
N LEU A 43 11.44 6.15 -22.01
CA LEU A 43 12.31 6.43 -23.14
C LEU A 43 12.80 5.15 -23.82
N THR A 44 13.25 4.16 -23.06
CA THR A 44 13.71 2.86 -23.59
C THR A 44 12.59 2.17 -24.37
N PHE A 45 11.37 2.20 -23.83
CA PHE A 45 10.19 1.65 -24.51
C PHE A 45 9.88 2.36 -25.83
N ALA A 46 9.90 3.70 -25.82
CA ALA A 46 9.67 4.51 -27.01
C ALA A 46 10.73 4.27 -28.10
N LEU A 47 12.01 4.22 -27.72
CA LEU A 47 13.10 3.92 -28.64
C LEU A 47 12.98 2.49 -29.20
N ALA A 48 12.67 1.51 -28.36
CA ALA A 48 12.50 0.12 -28.80
C ALA A 48 11.40 0.00 -29.88
N ILE A 49 10.27 0.69 -29.70
CA ILE A 49 9.20 0.76 -30.72
C ILE A 49 9.69 1.45 -31.98
N ALA A 50 10.34 2.61 -31.86
CA ALA A 50 10.81 3.39 -33.01
C ALA A 50 11.79 2.58 -33.88
N PHE A 51 12.78 1.92 -33.26
CA PHE A 51 13.76 1.09 -33.98
C PHE A 51 13.14 -0.22 -34.52
N ALA A 52 12.19 -0.84 -33.80
CA ALA A 52 11.49 -2.02 -34.31
C ALA A 52 10.65 -1.70 -35.56
N LEU A 53 9.97 -0.55 -35.58
CA LEU A 53 9.20 -0.05 -36.72
C LEU A 53 10.11 0.36 -37.89
N ALA A 54 11.20 1.10 -37.62
CA ALA A 54 12.13 1.55 -38.65
C ALA A 54 12.79 0.38 -39.41
N ASN A 55 13.01 -0.75 -38.73
CA ASN A 55 13.56 -1.97 -39.33
C ASN A 55 12.49 -2.90 -39.93
N ALA A 56 11.21 -2.54 -39.88
CA ALA A 56 10.09 -3.39 -40.31
C ALA A 56 10.19 -4.85 -39.78
N SER A 57 10.60 -5.02 -38.52
CA SER A 57 10.82 -6.34 -37.91
C SER A 57 9.59 -6.78 -37.11
N PRO A 58 8.65 -7.57 -37.69
CA PRO A 58 7.49 -8.05 -36.96
C PRO A 58 7.89 -8.91 -35.75
N ARG A 59 9.01 -9.64 -35.85
CA ARG A 59 9.57 -10.43 -34.75
C ARG A 59 9.99 -9.57 -33.54
N SER A 60 10.39 -8.32 -33.78
CA SER A 60 10.72 -7.36 -32.72
C SER A 60 9.48 -6.63 -32.17
N LEU A 61 8.40 -6.54 -32.96
CA LEU A 61 7.15 -5.91 -32.51
C LEU A 61 6.32 -6.83 -31.61
N LEU A 62 6.37 -8.15 -31.80
CA LEU A 62 5.66 -9.13 -30.96
C LEU A 62 5.98 -9.01 -29.45
N PRO A 63 7.26 -9.00 -29.01
CA PRO A 63 7.56 -8.84 -27.59
C PRO A 63 7.13 -7.47 -27.05
N LEU A 64 7.20 -6.40 -27.85
CA LEU A 64 6.72 -5.07 -27.46
C LEU A 64 5.19 -5.02 -27.32
N ALA A 65 4.46 -5.73 -28.19
CA ALA A 65 3.02 -5.90 -28.05
C ALA A 65 2.68 -6.67 -26.76
N GLY A 66 3.43 -7.72 -26.43
CA GLY A 66 3.30 -8.43 -25.15
C GLY A 66 3.57 -7.51 -23.95
N ALA A 67 4.60 -6.67 -24.02
CA ALA A 67 4.89 -5.69 -22.99
C ALA A 67 3.78 -4.62 -22.87
N ALA A 68 3.21 -4.16 -23.99
CA ALA A 68 2.07 -3.24 -23.98
C ALA A 68 0.81 -3.87 -23.37
N LEU A 69 0.53 -5.14 -23.67
CA LEU A 69 -0.55 -5.91 -23.04
C LEU A 69 -0.31 -6.09 -21.54
N HIS A 70 0.94 -6.31 -21.12
CA HIS A 70 1.31 -6.34 -19.71
C HIS A 70 1.05 -4.99 -19.02
N LEU A 71 1.44 -3.87 -19.63
CA LEU A 71 1.13 -2.53 -19.09
C LEU A 71 -0.39 -2.26 -19.03
N ALA A 72 -1.15 -2.72 -20.02
CA ALA A 72 -2.61 -2.67 -19.97
C ALA A 72 -3.18 -3.52 -18.82
N TYR A 73 -2.60 -4.70 -18.57
CA TYR A 73 -2.92 -5.53 -17.40
C TYR A 73 -2.58 -4.82 -16.09
N VAL A 74 -1.42 -4.16 -15.99
CA VAL A 74 -1.03 -3.35 -14.81
C VAL A 74 -2.07 -2.28 -14.54
N VAL A 75 -2.55 -1.56 -15.56
CA VAL A 75 -3.64 -0.58 -15.40
C VAL A 75 -4.93 -1.27 -14.96
N ARG A 76 -5.25 -2.42 -15.57
CA ARG A 76 -6.48 -3.18 -15.30
C ARG A 76 -6.60 -3.65 -13.85
N VAL A 77 -5.48 -3.96 -13.20
CA VAL A 77 -5.42 -4.42 -11.79
C VAL A 77 -5.07 -3.30 -10.80
N GLY A 78 -4.88 -2.07 -11.27
CA GLY A 78 -4.61 -0.91 -10.42
C GLY A 78 -3.16 -0.75 -9.98
N GLY A 79 -2.22 -1.36 -10.70
CA GLY A 79 -0.81 -1.26 -10.43
C GLY A 79 -0.40 -1.93 -9.12
N ASP A 80 0.54 -1.32 -8.43
CA ASP A 80 1.13 -1.87 -7.22
C ASP A 80 1.65 -0.78 -6.29
N PHE A 81 1.82 -1.08 -5.01
CA PHE A 81 2.39 -0.11 -4.09
C PHE A 81 3.89 0.08 -4.31
N MET A 82 4.63 -0.86 -4.93
CA MET A 82 6.07 -0.69 -5.13
C MET A 82 6.32 0.01 -6.46
N SER A 83 6.91 1.20 -6.40
CA SER A 83 7.28 1.95 -7.61
C SER A 83 8.14 1.09 -8.56
N GLY A 84 7.83 1.14 -9.86
CA GLY A 84 8.55 0.43 -10.93
C GLY A 84 8.44 -1.10 -10.96
N ARG A 85 8.04 -1.78 -9.86
CA ARG A 85 8.05 -3.25 -9.74
C ARG A 85 7.33 -3.96 -10.89
N MET A 86 6.12 -3.51 -11.23
CA MET A 86 5.35 -4.15 -12.31
C MET A 86 5.74 -3.64 -13.70
N VAL A 87 6.45 -2.52 -13.83
CA VAL A 87 6.90 -1.97 -15.13
C VAL A 87 8.26 -2.56 -15.54
N ALA A 88 9.07 -3.03 -14.59
CA ALA A 88 10.42 -3.54 -14.81
C ALA A 88 10.51 -4.67 -15.87
N SER A 89 9.52 -5.57 -15.95
CA SER A 89 9.51 -6.62 -16.98
C SER A 89 9.36 -6.05 -18.40
N ALA A 90 8.52 -5.02 -18.57
CA ALA A 90 8.35 -4.32 -19.85
C ALA A 90 9.62 -3.56 -20.24
N LEU A 91 10.33 -2.98 -19.26
CA LEU A 91 11.65 -2.37 -19.48
C LEU A 91 12.65 -3.39 -20.05
N VAL A 92 12.78 -4.56 -19.43
CA VAL A 92 13.72 -5.60 -19.88
C VAL A 92 13.42 -6.02 -21.31
N VAL A 93 12.14 -6.24 -21.63
CA VAL A 93 11.69 -6.58 -22.98
C VAL A 93 12.03 -5.47 -23.98
N ALA A 94 11.79 -4.21 -23.62
CA ALA A 94 12.14 -3.07 -24.45
C ALA A 94 13.65 -2.93 -24.66
N ALA A 95 14.46 -3.07 -23.61
CA ALA A 95 15.91 -2.99 -23.68
C ALA A 95 16.51 -4.07 -24.59
N ILE A 96 16.05 -5.32 -24.46
CA ILE A 96 16.47 -6.43 -25.35
C ILE A 96 16.05 -6.13 -26.79
N THR A 97 14.82 -5.66 -27.00
CA THR A 97 14.31 -5.35 -28.35
C THR A 97 15.08 -4.20 -28.97
N LEU A 98 15.37 -3.15 -28.22
CA LEU A 98 16.20 -2.01 -28.63
C LEU A 98 17.60 -2.49 -29.02
N ALA A 99 18.27 -3.26 -28.15
CA ALA A 99 19.60 -3.78 -28.44
C ALA A 99 19.66 -4.63 -29.72
N ARG A 100 18.59 -5.38 -30.04
CA ARG A 100 18.50 -6.20 -31.27
C ARG A 100 18.14 -5.41 -32.52
N THR A 101 17.61 -4.20 -32.38
CA THR A 101 17.12 -3.37 -33.49
C THR A 101 18.01 -2.16 -33.76
N LEU A 102 18.99 -1.89 -32.89
CA LEU A 102 20.01 -0.90 -33.17
C LEU A 102 20.79 -1.28 -34.44
N PRO A 103 21.15 -0.29 -35.28
CA PRO A 103 22.03 -0.50 -36.42
C PRO A 103 23.34 -1.15 -35.96
N ALA A 104 23.94 -1.99 -36.81
CA ALA A 104 25.26 -2.61 -36.60
C ALA A 104 26.41 -1.59 -36.77
N ARG A 105 26.30 -0.44 -36.09
CA ARG A 105 27.27 0.65 -36.05
C ARG A 105 27.50 0.98 -34.58
N ASP A 106 28.68 0.65 -34.07
CA ASP A 106 28.99 0.75 -32.63
C ASP A 106 28.73 2.14 -32.05
N TRP A 107 28.98 3.20 -32.83
CA TRP A 107 28.71 4.58 -32.39
C TRP A 107 27.23 4.87 -32.14
N VAL A 108 26.30 4.23 -32.86
CA VAL A 108 24.87 4.42 -32.64
C VAL A 108 24.45 3.82 -31.29
N GLY A 109 24.94 2.61 -31.00
CA GLY A 109 24.74 1.98 -29.69
C GLY A 109 25.33 2.82 -28.55
N ALA A 110 26.53 3.37 -28.75
CA ALA A 110 27.16 4.26 -27.77
C ALA A 110 26.36 5.54 -27.52
N VAL A 111 25.86 6.19 -28.57
CA VAL A 111 25.03 7.41 -28.45
C VAL A 111 23.70 7.11 -27.75
N VAL A 112 23.02 6.02 -28.12
CA VAL A 112 21.76 5.62 -27.48
C VAL A 112 22.01 5.26 -26.02
N GLY A 113 23.04 4.47 -25.72
CA GLY A 113 23.42 4.11 -24.36
C GLY A 113 23.75 5.33 -23.50
N ALA A 114 24.55 6.26 -24.04
CA ALA A 114 24.89 7.52 -23.36
C ALA A 114 23.65 8.40 -23.13
N GLY A 115 22.72 8.46 -24.08
CA GLY A 115 21.44 9.17 -23.93
C GLY A 115 20.55 8.55 -22.85
N LEU A 116 20.39 7.23 -22.85
CA LEU A 116 19.64 6.50 -21.82
C LEU A 116 20.26 6.70 -20.44
N LEU A 117 21.60 6.61 -20.35
CA LEU A 117 22.33 6.89 -19.11
C LEU A 117 22.10 8.34 -18.66
N GLY A 118 22.20 9.31 -19.56
CA GLY A 118 21.93 10.71 -19.28
C GLY A 118 20.53 10.92 -18.68
N VAL A 119 19.50 10.30 -19.27
CA VAL A 119 18.13 10.37 -18.74
C VAL A 119 17.97 9.63 -17.42
N ALA A 120 18.62 8.47 -17.25
CA ALA A 120 18.63 7.76 -15.97
C ALA A 120 19.23 8.61 -14.84
N MET A 121 20.22 9.47 -15.15
CA MET A 121 20.82 10.39 -14.18
C MET A 121 19.93 11.60 -13.86
N LEU A 122 18.89 11.87 -14.66
CA LEU A 122 17.87 12.90 -14.37
C LEU A 122 16.74 12.39 -13.48
N ALA A 123 16.67 11.08 -13.22
CA ALA A 123 15.70 10.52 -12.29
C ALA A 123 15.86 11.18 -10.90
N PRO A 124 14.79 11.34 -10.10
CA PRO A 124 14.89 11.91 -8.75
C PRO A 124 15.91 11.19 -7.87
N HIS A 125 16.05 9.87 -8.07
CA HIS A 125 16.88 9.00 -7.24
C HIS A 125 17.69 8.00 -8.08
N PRO A 126 18.72 8.46 -8.82
CA PRO A 126 19.48 7.61 -9.72
C PRO A 126 20.20 6.46 -9.00
N SER A 127 20.12 5.25 -9.55
CA SER A 127 20.75 4.08 -8.96
C SER A 127 22.28 4.20 -8.86
N LEU A 128 22.93 4.88 -9.82
CA LEU A 128 24.40 5.03 -9.83
C LEU A 128 24.92 5.98 -8.75
N THR A 129 24.08 6.87 -8.21
CA THR A 129 24.44 7.80 -7.13
C THR A 129 23.91 7.35 -5.78
N SER A 130 23.37 6.13 -5.69
CA SER A 130 22.86 5.56 -4.44
C SER A 130 24.03 5.06 -3.58
N GLY A 131 24.52 5.92 -2.69
CA GLY A 131 25.60 5.63 -1.73
C GLY A 131 25.14 4.84 -0.50
N SER A 132 26.02 4.71 0.49
CA SER A 132 25.75 4.03 1.77
C SER A 132 24.64 4.70 2.58
N ASP A 133 24.36 5.97 2.30
CA ASP A 133 23.35 6.84 2.87
C ASP A 133 22.04 6.86 2.08
N PHE A 134 21.89 6.04 1.02
CA PHE A 134 20.69 6.10 0.20
C PHE A 134 19.42 5.82 1.01
N GLY A 135 18.46 6.76 0.96
CA GLY A 135 17.23 6.69 1.74
C GLY A 135 17.33 7.29 3.14
N ASP A 136 18.53 7.70 3.59
CA ASP A 136 18.70 8.42 4.84
C ASP A 136 17.96 9.76 4.81
N GLY A 137 17.32 10.11 5.92
CA GLY A 137 16.49 11.32 6.01
C GLY A 137 15.12 11.21 5.33
N ARG A 138 14.88 10.19 4.49
CA ARG A 138 13.57 9.83 3.92
C ARG A 138 12.88 8.77 4.77
N GLN A 139 13.02 8.80 6.08
CA GLN A 139 12.42 7.78 6.97
C GLN A 139 10.98 8.08 7.34
N VAL A 140 10.37 9.07 6.67
CA VAL A 140 9.01 9.44 6.96
C VAL A 140 8.09 9.20 5.78
N TRP A 141 6.86 8.79 6.11
CA TRP A 141 5.96 8.11 5.19
C TRP A 141 5.78 8.83 3.86
N GLY A 142 5.70 10.17 3.83
CA GLY A 142 5.40 10.88 2.59
C GLY A 142 6.62 11.36 1.80
N ASP A 143 7.83 11.13 2.32
CA ASP A 143 9.06 11.19 1.52
C ASP A 143 9.27 9.88 0.74
N LEU A 144 8.60 8.80 1.16
CA LEU A 144 8.72 7.46 0.57
C LEU A 144 7.49 7.04 -0.22
N VAL A 145 6.31 7.49 0.19
CA VAL A 145 5.02 7.13 -0.39
C VAL A 145 4.40 8.38 -1.02
N ASP A 146 4.11 8.30 -2.30
CA ASP A 146 3.46 9.38 -3.03
C ASP A 146 1.97 9.53 -2.68
N LEU A 147 1.33 10.54 -3.27
CA LEU A 147 -0.08 10.87 -3.00
C LEU A 147 -1.06 9.79 -3.50
N ASP A 148 -0.60 8.87 -4.34
CA ASP A 148 -1.38 7.76 -4.87
C ASP A 148 -1.10 6.45 -4.12
N GLY A 149 -0.32 6.50 -3.03
CA GLY A 149 -0.01 5.35 -2.18
C GLY A 149 1.09 4.45 -2.75
N ILE A 150 1.90 4.95 -3.68
CA ILE A 150 2.99 4.23 -4.31
C ILE A 150 4.29 4.61 -3.62
N ALA A 151 5.05 3.60 -3.22
CA ALA A 151 6.21 3.69 -2.36
C ALA A 151 7.52 3.39 -3.09
N ASP A 152 8.56 4.17 -2.79
CA ASP A 152 9.97 3.83 -3.00
C ASP A 152 10.41 2.88 -1.87
N GLU A 153 9.97 1.62 -1.96
CA GLU A 153 10.36 0.58 -1.01
C GLU A 153 11.87 0.31 -1.03
N ARG A 154 12.57 0.58 -2.15
CA ARG A 154 14.03 0.47 -2.19
C ARG A 154 14.64 1.41 -1.17
N ALA A 155 14.24 2.69 -1.19
CA ALA A 155 14.72 3.67 -0.21
C ALA A 155 14.33 3.33 1.22
N PHE A 156 13.11 2.82 1.43
CA PHE A 156 12.64 2.46 2.77
C PHE A 156 13.53 1.38 3.41
N TRP A 157 13.86 0.31 2.67
CA TRP A 157 14.62 -0.81 3.21
C TRP A 157 16.14 -0.67 3.06
N PHE A 158 16.65 0.25 2.23
CA PHE A 158 18.07 0.30 1.87
C PHE A 158 19.00 0.38 3.08
N HIS A 159 18.64 1.16 4.10
CA HIS A 159 19.47 1.36 5.28
C HIS A 159 19.81 0.04 6.00
N CYS A 160 18.96 -0.98 5.93
CA CYS A 160 19.15 -2.25 6.63
C CYS A 160 19.37 -3.45 5.70
N SER A 161 18.89 -3.39 4.45
CA SER A 161 19.04 -4.48 3.47
C SER A 161 20.05 -4.17 2.35
N GLY A 162 20.48 -2.92 2.20
CA GLY A 162 21.43 -2.48 1.18
C GLY A 162 22.83 -3.02 1.46
N TRP A 163 23.46 -3.61 0.44
CA TRP A 163 24.79 -4.23 0.58
C TRP A 163 25.86 -3.23 1.04
N VAL A 164 25.79 -2.00 0.53
CA VAL A 164 26.74 -0.92 0.80
C VAL A 164 26.27 0.03 1.93
N SER A 165 25.17 -0.29 2.61
CA SER A 165 24.66 0.58 3.68
C SER A 165 25.54 0.50 4.93
N ASP A 166 25.90 1.67 5.48
CA ASP A 166 26.66 1.77 6.73
C ASP A 166 25.82 1.37 7.96
N ARG A 167 24.49 1.36 7.81
CA ARG A 167 23.53 1.00 8.88
C ARG A 167 23.11 -0.47 8.81
N ARG A 168 23.65 -1.23 7.87
CA ARG A 168 23.35 -2.65 7.74
C ARG A 168 23.79 -3.38 9.02
N PRO A 169 22.91 -4.12 9.70
CA PRO A 169 23.30 -4.84 10.91
C PRO A 169 24.33 -5.94 10.57
N PRO A 170 25.36 -6.13 11.41
CA PRO A 170 26.27 -7.27 11.27
C PRO A 170 25.52 -8.55 11.65
N GLY A 171 25.11 -9.32 10.64
CA GLY A 171 24.37 -10.58 10.84
C GLY A 171 23.14 -10.72 9.93
N PRO A 172 22.17 -11.57 10.30
CA PRO A 172 20.92 -11.71 9.55
C PRO A 172 20.17 -10.37 9.53
N PHE A 173 19.53 -10.05 8.40
CA PHE A 173 18.84 -8.78 8.19
C PHE A 173 17.75 -8.54 9.26
N ASP A 174 17.94 -7.55 10.13
CA ASP A 174 16.92 -7.06 11.08
C ASP A 174 16.58 -5.60 10.77
N CYS A 175 15.62 -5.42 9.87
CA CYS A 175 15.10 -4.13 9.48
C CYS A 175 13.97 -3.70 10.41
N GLY A 176 14.08 -2.54 11.06
CA GLY A 176 12.98 -1.99 11.87
C GLY A 176 12.74 -2.72 13.21
N GLY A 177 13.72 -3.45 13.74
CA GLY A 177 13.64 -4.11 15.04
C GLY A 177 12.62 -5.25 15.10
N GLN A 178 12.38 -5.91 13.97
CA GLN A 178 11.39 -6.99 13.84
C GLN A 178 11.77 -8.19 14.69
N ARG A 179 13.07 -8.47 14.84
CA ARG A 179 13.54 -9.49 15.79
C ARG A 179 13.14 -9.17 17.22
N ALA A 180 13.41 -7.94 17.68
CA ALA A 180 13.07 -7.52 19.03
C ALA A 180 11.55 -7.53 19.28
N LEU A 181 10.76 -7.21 18.25
CA LEU A 181 9.31 -7.31 18.29
C LEU A 181 8.84 -8.76 18.46
N VAL A 182 9.42 -9.70 17.71
CA VAL A 182 9.17 -11.15 17.89
C VAL A 182 9.54 -11.60 19.31
N ASP A 183 10.73 -11.23 19.79
CA ASP A 183 11.19 -11.60 21.13
C ASP A 183 10.24 -11.05 22.22
N LYS A 184 9.69 -9.84 22.04
CA LYS A 184 8.67 -9.26 22.92
C LYS A 184 7.37 -10.07 22.91
N TYR A 185 6.88 -10.51 21.74
CA TYR A 185 5.68 -11.33 21.66
C TYR A 185 5.88 -12.69 22.34
N LEU A 186 7.02 -13.33 22.12
CA LEU A 186 7.37 -14.60 22.75
C LEU A 186 7.50 -14.46 24.27
N ALA A 187 8.16 -13.40 24.76
CA ALA A 187 8.26 -13.11 26.19
C ALA A 187 6.89 -12.84 26.85
N ALA A 188 5.92 -12.33 26.08
CA ALA A 188 4.54 -12.17 26.51
C ALA A 188 3.70 -13.45 26.39
N GLY A 189 4.32 -14.60 26.08
CA GLY A 189 3.64 -15.89 25.94
C GLY A 189 2.70 -15.97 24.73
N LYS A 190 2.88 -15.11 23.71
CA LYS A 190 2.06 -15.16 22.50
C LYS A 190 2.56 -16.27 21.57
N THR A 191 1.62 -16.97 20.95
CA THR A 191 1.86 -17.98 19.91
C THR A 191 1.19 -17.61 18.58
N VAL A 192 0.14 -16.78 18.63
CA VAL A 192 -0.59 -16.26 17.46
C VAL A 192 -0.72 -14.75 17.61
N ILE A 193 -0.35 -14.01 16.56
CA ILE A 193 -0.44 -12.55 16.48
C ILE A 193 -1.08 -12.11 15.17
N GLU A 194 -1.64 -10.91 15.16
CA GLU A 194 -2.08 -10.22 13.94
C GLU A 194 -1.04 -9.15 13.56
N ALA A 195 -0.67 -9.10 12.28
CA ALA A 195 0.21 -8.06 11.75
C ALA A 195 0.13 -7.97 10.22
N GLY A 196 0.23 -6.76 9.69
CA GLY A 196 0.44 -6.52 8.26
C GLY A 196 1.92 -6.40 7.88
N GLY A 197 2.23 -6.52 6.59
CA GLY A 197 3.61 -6.33 6.10
C GLY A 197 4.59 -7.38 6.63
N VAL A 198 4.18 -8.64 6.63
CA VAL A 198 4.79 -9.75 7.40
C VAL A 198 6.16 -10.24 6.91
N GLY A 199 6.86 -9.53 6.02
CA GLY A 199 8.11 -9.99 5.39
C GLY A 199 9.23 -10.30 6.39
N PHE A 200 9.81 -9.26 7.00
CA PHE A 200 10.87 -9.42 8.02
C PHE A 200 10.33 -10.00 9.33
N LEU A 201 9.09 -9.64 9.70
CA LEU A 201 8.43 -10.19 10.89
C LEU A 201 8.32 -11.71 10.81
N GLY A 202 7.82 -12.23 9.68
CA GLY A 202 7.69 -13.66 9.42
C GLY A 202 9.03 -14.40 9.35
N TYR A 203 10.03 -13.78 8.72
CA TYR A 203 11.40 -14.32 8.72
C TYR A 203 11.93 -14.52 10.15
N TRP A 204 11.76 -13.53 11.02
CA TRP A 204 12.22 -13.63 12.40
C TRP A 204 11.32 -14.49 13.28
N ALA A 205 10.00 -14.48 13.05
CA ALA A 205 9.06 -15.34 13.75
C ALA A 205 9.43 -16.83 13.58
N GLY A 206 9.75 -17.23 12.36
CA GLY A 206 9.98 -18.64 12.03
C GLY A 206 8.74 -19.48 12.33
N ASP A 207 8.94 -20.63 12.97
CA ASP A 207 7.88 -21.52 13.45
C ASP A 207 7.37 -21.19 14.87
N ARG A 208 7.92 -20.14 15.50
CA ARG A 208 7.64 -19.79 16.90
C ARG A 208 6.38 -18.95 17.08
N LEU A 209 5.96 -18.24 16.03
CA LEU A 209 4.73 -17.45 16.01
C LEU A 209 3.96 -17.73 14.72
N THR A 210 2.65 -17.94 14.85
CA THR A 210 1.73 -17.85 13.72
C THR A 210 1.29 -16.41 13.55
N ILE A 211 1.46 -15.86 12.35
CA ILE A 211 1.07 -14.49 12.03
C ILE A 211 -0.17 -14.52 11.14
N VAL A 212 -1.25 -13.91 11.62
CA VAL A 212 -2.42 -13.59 10.81
C VAL A 212 -2.14 -12.30 10.06
N ASP A 213 -2.01 -12.40 8.74
CA ASP A 213 -1.79 -11.28 7.84
C ASP A 213 -3.11 -10.60 7.51
N ASP A 214 -3.34 -9.43 8.12
CA ASP A 214 -4.55 -8.61 7.95
C ASP A 214 -4.74 -8.09 6.50
N LEU A 215 -3.69 -8.15 5.68
CA LEU A 215 -3.74 -7.85 4.24
C LEU A 215 -4.07 -9.08 3.39
N GLY A 216 -4.14 -10.26 4.00
CA GLY A 216 -4.42 -11.54 3.35
C GLY A 216 -3.40 -11.99 2.31
N ILE A 217 -2.22 -11.38 2.24
CA ILE A 217 -1.19 -11.73 1.24
C ILE A 217 -0.63 -13.12 1.56
N ALA A 218 -0.27 -13.34 2.82
CA ALA A 218 0.31 -14.57 3.35
C ALA A 218 -0.70 -15.47 4.09
N ASP A 219 -1.96 -15.03 4.24
CA ASP A 219 -3.00 -15.77 4.98
C ASP A 219 -4.13 -16.24 4.03
N PRO A 220 -4.51 -17.53 4.03
CA PRO A 220 -5.44 -18.08 3.05
C PRO A 220 -6.89 -17.69 3.31
N LEU A 221 -7.26 -17.59 4.60
CA LEU A 221 -8.60 -17.25 5.02
C LEU A 221 -8.83 -15.77 4.78
N MET A 222 -7.89 -14.94 5.28
CA MET A 222 -7.94 -13.49 5.10
C MET A 222 -7.99 -13.12 3.61
N ALA A 223 -7.24 -13.78 2.72
CA ALA A 223 -7.29 -13.50 1.28
C ALA A 223 -8.71 -13.54 0.67
N ARG A 224 -9.63 -14.33 1.25
CA ARG A 224 -11.01 -14.56 0.79
C ARG A 224 -12.04 -13.69 1.49
N ILE A 225 -11.64 -12.93 2.50
CA ILE A 225 -12.50 -11.96 3.15
C ILE A 225 -12.51 -10.67 2.28
N PRO A 226 -13.70 -10.13 1.95
CA PRO A 226 -13.79 -8.85 1.27
C PRO A 226 -13.17 -7.72 2.09
N SER A 227 -12.47 -6.79 1.43
CA SER A 227 -11.99 -5.58 2.10
C SER A 227 -13.14 -4.57 2.19
N PRO A 228 -13.47 -4.03 3.38
CA PRO A 228 -14.47 -2.97 3.52
C PRO A 228 -13.92 -1.62 3.03
N ALA A 229 -12.63 -1.53 2.71
CA ALA A 229 -11.96 -0.32 2.24
C ALA A 229 -12.45 0.07 0.83
N ARG A 230 -13.65 0.64 0.74
CA ARG A 230 -14.23 1.19 -0.50
C ARG A 230 -13.63 2.54 -0.89
N GLU A 231 -12.97 3.21 0.06
CA GLU A 231 -12.46 4.56 -0.12
C GLU A 231 -10.94 4.59 -0.21
N ARG A 232 -10.42 5.34 -1.19
CA ARG A 232 -8.98 5.42 -1.52
C ARG A 232 -8.07 5.91 -0.38
N ALA A 233 -8.61 6.44 0.71
CA ALA A 233 -7.84 6.85 1.89
C ALA A 233 -7.48 5.68 2.81
N VAL A 234 -8.20 4.54 2.69
CA VAL A 234 -8.10 3.39 3.61
C VAL A 234 -7.28 2.24 2.99
N TRP A 235 -7.07 2.26 1.68
CA TRP A 235 -6.31 1.25 0.95
C TRP A 235 -5.25 1.88 0.05
N ARG A 236 -4.18 1.12 -0.20
CA ARG A 236 -3.19 1.41 -1.26
C ARG A 236 -3.03 0.20 -2.16
N PRO A 237 -2.51 0.33 -3.39
CA PRO A 237 -2.48 -0.79 -4.33
C PRO A 237 -1.77 -2.01 -3.73
N GLY A 238 -2.44 -3.15 -3.71
CA GLY A 238 -1.88 -4.37 -3.13
C GLY A 238 -1.80 -4.43 -1.59
N HIS A 239 -2.33 -3.45 -0.88
CA HIS A 239 -2.59 -3.48 0.57
C HIS A 239 -4.07 -3.19 0.81
N TYR A 240 -4.84 -4.25 1.02
CA TYR A 240 -6.27 -4.18 1.26
C TYR A 240 -6.52 -4.74 2.66
N PRO A 241 -6.61 -3.88 3.68
CA PRO A 241 -6.86 -4.33 5.04
C PRO A 241 -8.21 -5.03 5.11
N ARG A 242 -8.30 -6.05 5.95
CA ARG A 242 -9.50 -6.86 6.10
C ARG A 242 -9.86 -7.03 7.57
N PRO A 243 -11.15 -7.06 7.88
CA PRO A 243 -11.58 -7.33 9.24
C PRO A 243 -11.16 -8.75 9.62
N LEU A 244 -10.53 -8.86 10.77
CA LEU A 244 -10.23 -10.13 11.39
C LEU A 244 -11.54 -10.82 11.80
N PRO A 245 -11.82 -12.05 11.33
CA PRO A 245 -13.04 -12.73 11.75
C PRO A 245 -13.01 -13.14 13.22
N LYS A 246 -14.19 -13.07 13.83
CA LYS A 246 -14.42 -13.57 15.18
C LYS A 246 -14.05 -15.05 15.29
N GLY A 247 -13.32 -15.39 16.34
CA GLY A 247 -12.91 -16.76 16.62
C GLY A 247 -11.68 -17.23 15.83
N TYR A 248 -11.18 -16.46 14.85
CA TYR A 248 -10.06 -16.92 14.02
C TYR A 248 -8.76 -17.10 14.82
N LEU A 249 -8.40 -16.09 15.62
CA LEU A 249 -7.20 -16.18 16.47
C LEU A 249 -7.30 -17.30 17.49
N GLU A 250 -8.49 -17.54 18.04
CA GLU A 250 -8.69 -18.61 19.01
C GLU A 250 -8.59 -19.98 18.35
N SER A 251 -9.17 -20.14 17.15
CA SER A 251 -9.05 -21.36 16.35
C SER A 251 -7.61 -21.73 16.00
N LEU A 252 -6.78 -20.73 15.71
CA LEU A 252 -5.34 -20.95 15.50
C LEU A 252 -4.60 -21.33 16.79
N ARG A 253 -5.05 -20.86 17.97
CA ARG A 253 -4.40 -21.16 19.26
C ARG A 253 -4.74 -22.55 19.77
N THR A 254 -6.00 -22.94 19.66
CA THR A 254 -6.52 -24.20 20.22
C THR A 254 -6.45 -25.35 19.20
N GLY A 255 -6.49 -25.03 17.91
CA GLY A 255 -6.69 -26.01 16.84
C GLY A 255 -8.13 -26.48 16.69
N GLU A 256 -9.07 -25.88 17.42
CA GLU A 256 -10.50 -26.19 17.38
C GLU A 256 -11.27 -25.09 16.65
N ASP A 257 -12.41 -25.42 16.05
CA ASP A 257 -13.27 -24.43 15.38
C ASP A 257 -13.99 -23.57 16.42
N HIS A 258 -13.63 -22.28 16.49
CA HIS A 258 -14.26 -21.28 17.34
C HIS A 258 -15.07 -20.24 16.55
N PHE A 259 -15.36 -20.49 15.28
CA PHE A 259 -16.18 -19.59 14.47
C PHE A 259 -17.66 -19.71 14.87
N ALA A 260 -18.31 -18.56 15.08
CA ALA A 260 -19.76 -18.53 15.30
C ALA A 260 -20.53 -18.77 13.99
N ASP A 261 -19.96 -18.33 12.88
CA ASP A 261 -20.46 -18.58 11.53
C ASP A 261 -19.95 -19.94 11.05
N ARG A 262 -20.90 -20.86 10.84
CA ARG A 262 -20.62 -22.22 10.38
C ARG A 262 -20.00 -22.25 8.98
N GLU A 263 -20.42 -21.38 8.07
CA GLU A 263 -19.88 -21.35 6.71
C GLU A 263 -18.41 -20.93 6.72
N LEU A 264 -18.09 -19.96 7.58
CA LEU A 264 -16.72 -19.53 7.81
C LEU A 264 -15.84 -20.61 8.44
N GLY A 265 -16.38 -21.35 9.42
CA GLY A 265 -15.70 -22.51 10.02
C GLY A 265 -15.42 -23.62 9.00
N GLU A 266 -16.41 -23.95 8.15
CA GLU A 266 -16.26 -24.92 7.06
C GLU A 266 -15.20 -24.48 6.04
N LEU A 267 -15.18 -23.19 5.68
CA LEU A 267 -14.15 -22.61 4.81
C LEU A 267 -12.76 -22.68 5.46
N TYR A 268 -12.64 -22.32 6.74
CA TYR A 268 -11.39 -22.39 7.49
C TYR A 268 -10.85 -23.82 7.56
N ALA A 269 -11.69 -24.80 7.90
CA ALA A 269 -11.28 -26.21 7.99
C ALA A 269 -10.71 -26.73 6.66
N ALA A 270 -11.36 -26.39 5.53
CA ALA A 270 -10.86 -26.74 4.21
C ALA A 270 -9.51 -26.07 3.89
N LEU A 271 -9.34 -24.79 4.24
CA LEU A 271 -8.07 -24.08 4.04
C LEU A 271 -6.96 -24.60 4.94
N ALA A 272 -7.27 -24.97 6.18
CA ALA A 272 -6.33 -25.58 7.12
C ALA A 272 -5.77 -26.89 6.54
N LEU A 273 -6.63 -27.76 6.00
CA LEU A 273 -6.19 -28.97 5.29
C LEU A 273 -5.25 -28.64 4.12
N VAL A 274 -5.59 -27.65 3.30
CA VAL A 274 -4.74 -27.22 2.17
C VAL A 274 -3.37 -26.69 2.65
N ALA A 275 -3.33 -26.02 3.80
CA ALA A 275 -2.14 -25.38 4.33
C ALA A 275 -1.20 -26.34 5.08
N THR A 276 -1.75 -27.26 5.90
CA THR A 276 -0.96 -27.98 6.91
C THR A 276 -0.89 -29.50 6.72
N ALA A 277 -1.87 -30.12 6.06
CA ALA A 277 -1.87 -31.57 5.86
C ALA A 277 -0.74 -32.02 4.92
N PRO A 278 -0.29 -33.30 4.98
CA PRO A 278 0.72 -33.81 4.06
C PRO A 278 0.35 -33.59 2.58
N LEU A 279 1.33 -33.32 1.72
CA LEU A 279 1.11 -32.90 0.32
C LEU A 279 0.23 -33.87 -0.50
N LEU A 280 0.32 -35.17 -0.22
CA LEU A 280 -0.40 -36.23 -0.93
C LEU A 280 -1.57 -36.82 -0.12
N ASP A 281 -1.96 -36.15 0.97
CA ASP A 281 -3.11 -36.57 1.76
C ASP A 281 -4.41 -36.47 0.95
N GLY A 282 -5.26 -37.51 1.03
CA GLY A 282 -6.49 -37.58 0.25
C GLY A 282 -7.49 -36.47 0.58
N ALA A 283 -7.62 -36.09 1.85
CA ALA A 283 -8.50 -35.01 2.28
C ALA A 283 -7.97 -33.65 1.83
N ARG A 284 -6.63 -33.46 1.84
CA ARG A 284 -6.00 -32.27 1.26
C ARG A 284 -6.30 -32.15 -0.23
N LEU A 285 -6.11 -33.23 -0.99
CA LEU A 285 -6.34 -33.23 -2.44
C LEU A 285 -7.81 -32.98 -2.77
N ASP A 286 -8.74 -33.57 -2.01
CA ASP A 286 -10.17 -33.29 -2.14
C ASP A 286 -10.49 -31.82 -1.86
N ALA A 287 -9.96 -31.24 -0.78
CA ALA A 287 -10.15 -29.83 -0.45
C ALA A 287 -9.61 -28.91 -1.56
N VAL A 288 -8.40 -29.19 -2.08
CA VAL A 288 -7.83 -28.46 -3.22
C VAL A 288 -8.75 -28.52 -4.44
N MET A 289 -9.23 -29.72 -4.80
CA MET A 289 -10.18 -29.88 -5.90
C MET A 289 -11.51 -29.21 -5.62
N GLY A 290 -11.96 -29.17 -4.37
CA GLY A 290 -13.17 -28.45 -3.97
C GLY A 290 -13.08 -26.95 -4.21
N PHE A 291 -11.93 -26.34 -3.93
CA PHE A 291 -11.69 -24.95 -4.31
C PHE A 291 -11.69 -24.74 -5.82
N HIS A 292 -11.08 -25.63 -6.60
CA HIS A 292 -11.07 -25.50 -8.07
C HIS A 292 -12.42 -25.75 -8.73
N LEU A 293 -13.27 -26.56 -8.10
CA LEU A 293 -14.63 -26.87 -8.57
C LEU A 293 -15.69 -25.90 -8.02
N GLY A 294 -15.29 -24.90 -7.25
CA GLY A 294 -16.19 -23.89 -6.69
C GLY A 294 -17.09 -24.37 -5.53
N ARG A 295 -16.77 -25.50 -4.88
CA ARG A 295 -17.55 -26.03 -3.74
C ARG A 295 -17.64 -25.05 -2.57
N TYR A 296 -16.64 -24.17 -2.44
CA TYR A 296 -16.53 -23.21 -1.34
C TYR A 296 -16.83 -21.76 -1.77
N ASP A 297 -17.21 -21.52 -3.04
CA ASP A 297 -17.46 -20.16 -3.54
C ASP A 297 -18.67 -19.49 -2.87
N ALA A 298 -19.64 -20.30 -2.44
CA ALA A 298 -20.84 -19.84 -1.74
C ALA A 298 -20.56 -19.47 -0.27
N LEU A 299 -19.48 -19.98 0.34
CA LEU A 299 -19.12 -19.74 1.74
C LEU A 299 -18.38 -18.40 1.92
N SER A 300 -18.67 -17.40 1.07
CA SER A 300 -18.05 -16.08 1.19
C SER A 300 -18.69 -15.34 2.35
N PRO A 301 -17.98 -15.13 3.47
CA PRO A 301 -18.60 -14.54 4.64
C PRO A 301 -18.94 -13.07 4.37
N GLU A 302 -20.18 -12.67 4.64
CA GLU A 302 -20.46 -11.30 5.09
C GLU A 302 -19.84 -11.16 6.47
N VAL A 303 -18.54 -10.83 6.54
CA VAL A 303 -17.88 -10.57 7.81
C VAL A 303 -18.50 -9.31 8.41
N GLN A 304 -19.37 -9.47 9.40
CA GLN A 304 -19.69 -8.40 10.34
C GLN A 304 -18.43 -8.13 11.16
N PRO A 305 -17.81 -6.95 11.03
CA PRO A 305 -16.64 -6.62 11.85
C PRO A 305 -17.07 -6.61 13.33
N ASP A 306 -16.35 -7.32 14.21
CA ASP A 306 -16.58 -7.24 15.67
C ASP A 306 -16.28 -5.80 16.18
N GLU A 307 -15.43 -5.06 15.46
CA GLU A 307 -15.13 -3.65 15.66
C GLU A 307 -14.97 -2.98 14.29
N PRO A 308 -15.39 -1.72 14.11
CA PRO A 308 -15.01 -0.96 12.92
C PRO A 308 -13.52 -1.09 12.73
N MET A 309 -13.11 -1.55 11.54
CA MET A 309 -11.71 -1.68 11.18
C MET A 309 -11.01 -0.39 11.58
N PRO A 310 -10.06 -0.42 12.53
CA PRO A 310 -9.36 0.80 12.89
C PRO A 310 -8.78 1.34 11.58
N PRO A 311 -9.01 2.62 11.23
CA PRO A 311 -8.24 3.26 10.18
C PRO A 311 -6.80 2.80 10.37
N GLN A 312 -6.19 2.26 9.31
CA GLN A 312 -4.77 1.92 9.40
C GLN A 312 -4.10 3.12 10.06
N PRO A 313 -3.33 2.94 11.14
CA PRO A 313 -2.57 4.04 11.69
C PRO A 313 -1.59 4.43 10.59
N LEU A 314 -2.02 5.35 9.73
CA LEU A 314 -1.10 6.32 9.16
C LEU A 314 -0.40 6.87 10.38
N PRO A 315 0.95 6.89 10.37
CA PRO A 315 1.70 7.28 11.54
C PRO A 315 1.05 8.55 12.06
N SER A 316 0.58 8.49 13.32
CA SER A 316 0.18 9.70 14.03
C SER A 316 1.22 10.74 13.67
N PRO A 317 0.84 11.97 13.25
CA PRO A 317 1.82 13.00 13.08
C PRO A 317 2.47 13.17 14.46
N ASP A 318 3.60 12.48 14.68
CA ASP A 318 4.64 13.00 15.51
C ASP A 318 4.80 14.43 14.99
N PRO A 319 4.85 15.46 15.84
CA PRO A 319 5.23 16.79 15.41
C PRO A 319 6.56 16.83 14.60
N ARG A 320 7.29 15.70 14.52
CA ARG A 320 8.49 15.45 13.69
C ARG A 320 8.24 14.54 12.47
N VAL A 321 7.08 13.92 12.32
CA VAL A 321 6.72 13.01 11.23
C VAL A 321 6.22 13.78 10.00
N ARG A 322 6.97 13.59 8.91
CA ARG A 322 6.89 14.24 7.61
C ARG A 322 6.15 13.43 6.55
N VAL A 323 4.86 13.67 6.35
CA VAL A 323 4.09 12.93 5.34
C VAL A 323 3.48 13.86 4.30
N GLY A 324 4.09 13.95 3.12
CA GLY A 324 3.61 14.63 1.91
C GLY A 324 4.75 15.36 1.19
N ARG A 325 4.52 15.90 -0.01
CA ARG A 325 5.46 16.89 -0.57
C ARG A 325 5.37 18.17 0.27
N ARG A 326 6.51 18.73 0.70
CA ARG A 326 6.55 20.02 1.40
C ARG A 326 5.88 21.09 0.57
N CYS A 327 4.87 21.74 1.14
CA CYS A 327 4.33 22.96 0.58
C CYS A 327 5.20 24.14 1.01
N HIS A 328 6.03 24.65 0.09
CA HIS A 328 6.98 25.73 0.36
C HIS A 328 7.91 25.45 1.56
N GLN A 329 8.71 26.42 2.00
CA GLN A 329 9.77 26.26 3.00
C GLN A 329 9.27 26.05 4.46
N SER A 330 8.06 25.56 4.66
CA SER A 330 7.40 25.44 5.98
C SER A 330 6.75 24.08 6.18
N HIS A 331 6.48 23.73 7.44
CA HIS A 331 6.04 22.42 7.97
C HIS A 331 4.65 21.92 7.50
N MET A 332 4.30 22.07 6.22
CA MET A 332 3.00 21.74 5.65
C MET A 332 3.08 20.70 4.53
N TRP A 333 2.01 19.94 4.37
CA TRP A 333 1.97 18.74 3.55
C TRP A 333 0.88 18.81 2.48
N SER A 334 1.21 18.59 1.22
CA SER A 334 0.20 18.53 0.16
C SER A 334 -0.49 17.17 0.12
N PHE A 335 -1.82 17.16 -0.03
CA PHE A 335 -2.61 15.94 -0.15
C PHE A 335 -3.57 16.01 -1.34
N ARG A 336 -3.58 14.98 -2.20
CA ARG A 336 -4.64 14.75 -3.21
C ARG A 336 -5.74 13.82 -2.71
N ARG A 337 -5.47 13.06 -1.65
CA ARG A 337 -6.39 12.10 -1.03
C ARG A 337 -6.54 12.45 0.45
N GLY A 338 -7.76 12.33 0.96
CA GLY A 338 -8.04 12.63 2.35
C GLY A 338 -7.34 11.69 3.33
N TRP A 339 -7.28 12.14 4.58
CA TRP A 339 -6.64 11.49 5.72
C TRP A 339 -7.67 11.01 6.70
N ALA A 340 -7.42 9.88 7.36
CA ALA A 340 -8.23 9.41 8.48
C ALA A 340 -7.35 9.23 9.72
N PHE A 341 -7.87 9.62 10.86
CA PHE A 341 -7.24 9.58 12.17
C PHE A 341 -8.18 8.85 13.13
N THR A 342 -7.62 8.06 14.03
CA THR A 342 -8.33 7.45 15.16
C THR A 342 -7.70 7.94 16.44
N LEU A 343 -8.53 8.47 17.34
CA LEU A 343 -8.09 8.88 18.66
C LEU A 343 -8.05 7.64 19.58
N PRO A 344 -7.05 7.53 20.48
CA PRO A 344 -6.97 6.40 21.40
C PRO A 344 -8.17 6.27 22.33
N ARG A 345 -8.90 7.37 22.52
CA ARG A 345 -10.13 7.48 23.30
C ARG A 345 -11.06 8.53 22.64
N PRO A 346 -12.38 8.38 22.75
CA PRO A 346 -13.31 9.40 22.30
C PRO A 346 -13.00 10.76 22.92
N SER A 347 -13.00 11.81 22.10
CA SER A 347 -12.78 13.19 22.51
C SER A 347 -14.11 13.94 22.54
N GLU A 348 -14.27 14.78 23.55
CA GLU A 348 -15.39 15.70 23.73
C GLU A 348 -14.97 17.15 23.38
N ALA A 349 -13.84 17.34 22.70
CA ALA A 349 -13.33 18.68 22.39
C ALA A 349 -14.30 19.43 21.45
N HIS A 350 -14.65 20.67 21.83
CA HIS A 350 -15.59 21.50 21.08
C HIS A 350 -14.93 22.35 19.98
N GLY A 351 -13.61 22.27 19.81
CA GLY A 351 -12.89 23.00 18.78
C GLY A 351 -11.74 22.22 18.15
N LEU A 352 -11.48 22.50 16.88
CA LEU A 352 -10.39 21.94 16.09
C LEU A 352 -9.53 23.08 15.52
N TRP A 353 -8.29 23.20 15.98
CA TRP A 353 -7.31 24.07 15.32
C TRP A 353 -6.71 23.35 14.12
N LEU A 354 -6.79 23.97 12.96
CA LEU A 354 -6.28 23.45 11.70
C LEU A 354 -5.24 24.40 11.15
N THR A 355 -4.12 23.87 10.66
CA THR A 355 -3.18 24.65 9.86
C THR A 355 -3.36 24.28 8.40
N VAL A 356 -3.87 25.19 7.57
CA VAL A 356 -4.16 24.94 6.14
C VAL A 356 -3.66 26.09 5.26
N ASN A 357 -3.44 25.83 3.97
CA ASN A 357 -3.03 26.85 3.00
C ASN A 357 -4.22 27.40 2.20
N GLU A 358 -3.95 28.47 1.45
CA GLU A 358 -4.92 29.20 0.63
C GLU A 358 -5.56 28.35 -0.48
N GLY A 359 -6.80 28.69 -0.84
CA GLY A 359 -7.45 28.22 -2.06
C GLY A 359 -7.90 26.76 -2.05
N ALA A 360 -7.75 26.07 -0.92
CA ALA A 360 -8.24 24.71 -0.73
C ALA A 360 -9.44 24.68 0.21
N GLU A 361 -10.56 24.15 -0.27
CA GLU A 361 -11.71 23.79 0.56
C GLU A 361 -11.44 22.42 1.19
N TRP A 362 -11.72 22.28 2.48
CA TRP A 362 -11.55 21.00 3.19
C TRP A 362 -12.86 20.51 3.79
N THR A 363 -13.06 19.20 3.82
CA THR A 363 -14.07 18.55 4.65
C THR A 363 -13.40 17.88 5.83
N ILE A 364 -14.01 18.00 7.00
CA ILE A 364 -13.67 17.24 8.19
C ILE A 364 -14.90 16.45 8.63
N ARG A 365 -14.81 15.12 8.50
CA ARG A 365 -15.84 14.20 8.97
C ARG A 365 -15.43 13.64 10.33
N LEU A 366 -16.26 13.85 11.34
CA LEU A 366 -16.08 13.30 12.69
C LEU A 366 -16.98 12.07 12.82
N THR A 367 -16.43 11.00 13.37
CA THR A 367 -17.15 9.74 13.59
C THR A 367 -17.03 9.25 15.03
N ARG A 368 -18.05 8.53 15.49
CA ARG A 368 -18.02 7.71 16.69
C ARG A 368 -18.24 6.27 16.28
N GLY A 369 -17.20 5.46 16.28
CA GLY A 369 -17.20 4.19 15.56
C GLY A 369 -17.52 4.42 14.07
N GLU A 370 -18.57 3.77 13.57
CA GLU A 370 -19.03 3.94 12.16
C GLU A 370 -20.01 5.09 11.95
N ALA A 371 -20.58 5.64 13.03
CA ALA A 371 -21.58 6.69 12.92
C ALA A 371 -20.92 8.04 12.66
N VAL A 372 -21.34 8.73 11.60
CA VAL A 372 -20.95 10.12 11.35
C VAL A 372 -21.67 11.01 12.37
N VAL A 373 -20.90 11.67 13.23
CA VAL A 373 -21.44 12.58 14.24
C VAL A 373 -21.39 14.04 13.80
N ALA A 374 -20.50 14.39 12.87
CA ALA A 374 -20.49 15.70 12.21
C ALA A 374 -19.75 15.67 10.86
N ASP A 375 -20.20 16.51 9.94
CA ASP A 375 -19.45 16.92 8.75
C ASP A 375 -19.22 18.43 8.80
N LEU A 376 -17.95 18.83 8.73
CA LEU A 376 -17.51 20.22 8.79
C LEU A 376 -16.91 20.61 7.45
N VAL A 377 -17.25 21.78 6.96
CA VAL A 377 -16.63 22.37 5.76
C VAL A 377 -15.75 23.52 6.22
N VAL A 378 -14.53 23.54 5.70
CA VAL A 378 -13.52 24.55 5.98
C VAL A 378 -13.31 25.39 4.74
N ASP A 379 -13.96 26.55 4.73
CA ASP A 379 -13.77 27.55 3.68
C ASP A 379 -12.66 28.52 4.11
N VAL A 380 -11.57 28.55 3.33
CA VAL A 380 -10.48 29.48 3.59
C VAL A 380 -10.64 30.69 2.66
N VAL A 381 -11.04 31.83 3.23
CA VAL A 381 -11.17 33.13 2.54
C VAL A 381 -9.80 33.67 2.10
N GLU A 382 -9.73 34.22 0.88
CA GLU A 382 -8.52 34.74 0.21
C GLU A 382 -7.67 35.71 1.07
N GLY A 383 -6.33 35.59 1.03
CA GLY A 383 -5.40 36.67 1.42
C GLY A 383 -4.29 36.40 2.45
N ALA A 384 -3.97 35.14 2.82
CA ALA A 384 -2.76 34.80 3.61
C ALA A 384 -2.16 33.42 3.31
N ARG A 385 -0.86 33.36 2.96
CA ARG A 385 -0.08 32.16 2.54
C ARG A 385 -0.24 30.87 3.38
N ILE A 386 -0.44 30.97 4.70
CA ILE A 386 -0.68 29.87 5.65
C ILE A 386 -1.57 30.40 6.76
N ARG A 387 -2.64 29.69 7.13
CA ARG A 387 -3.53 30.12 8.23
C ARG A 387 -3.78 29.00 9.22
N ARG A 388 -3.63 29.31 10.50
CA ARG A 388 -4.15 28.51 11.60
C ARG A 388 -5.58 28.99 11.87
N THR A 389 -6.58 28.13 11.66
CA THR A 389 -8.01 28.45 11.83
C THR A 389 -8.64 27.50 12.85
N CYS A 390 -9.53 28.00 13.69
CA CYS A 390 -10.25 27.17 14.65
C CYS A 390 -11.68 26.92 14.15
N ILE A 391 -12.08 25.66 14.08
CA ILE A 391 -13.41 25.25 13.68
C ILE A 391 -14.14 24.70 14.88
N ARG A 392 -15.35 25.20 15.10
CA ARG A 392 -16.21 24.72 16.18
C ARG A 392 -16.81 23.37 15.80
N VAL A 393 -16.64 22.41 16.70
CA VAL A 393 -17.34 21.13 16.64
C VAL A 393 -18.76 21.36 17.13
N PRO A 394 -19.80 20.88 16.40
CA PRO A 394 -21.18 20.96 16.84
C PRO A 394 -21.35 20.36 18.25
N ALA A 395 -22.11 21.03 19.12
CA ALA A 395 -22.29 20.60 20.51
C ALA A 395 -22.77 19.14 20.60
N GLY A 396 -23.71 18.73 19.76
CA GLY A 396 -24.19 17.34 19.71
C GLY A 396 -23.12 16.32 19.31
N ALA A 397 -22.12 16.71 18.52
CA ALA A 397 -21.00 15.83 18.16
C ALA A 397 -19.95 15.75 19.28
N ALA A 398 -19.70 16.86 19.99
CA ALA A 398 -18.82 16.89 21.15
C ALA A 398 -19.43 16.13 22.34
N GLU A 399 -20.72 16.29 22.62
CA GLU A 399 -21.47 15.57 23.65
C GLU A 399 -21.60 14.08 23.34
N ALA A 400 -21.77 13.72 22.06
CA ALA A 400 -21.70 12.33 21.64
C ALA A 400 -20.28 11.77 21.79
N GLY A 401 -19.24 12.60 21.77
CA GLY A 401 -17.85 12.17 21.70
C GLY A 401 -17.51 11.56 20.34
N TYR A 402 -16.33 11.86 19.83
CA TYR A 402 -15.83 11.31 18.55
C TYR A 402 -14.46 10.67 18.73
N ASP A 403 -14.26 9.53 18.09
CA ASP A 403 -13.01 8.76 18.11
C ASP A 403 -12.37 8.63 16.72
N GLY A 404 -13.11 8.92 15.66
CA GLY A 404 -12.60 8.98 14.30
C GLY A 404 -12.70 10.39 13.71
N MET A 405 -11.71 10.75 12.91
CA MET A 405 -11.70 12.01 12.20
C MET A 405 -11.10 11.84 10.81
N ARG A 406 -11.76 12.38 9.80
CA ARG A 406 -11.29 12.33 8.43
C ARG A 406 -11.22 13.72 7.83
N VAL A 407 -10.07 14.07 7.25
CA VAL A 407 -9.80 15.37 6.65
C VAL A 407 -9.56 15.19 5.15
N GLN A 408 -10.40 15.76 4.28
CA GLN A 408 -10.24 15.60 2.82
C GLN A 408 -10.27 16.96 2.10
N PRO A 409 -9.39 17.19 1.11
CA PRO A 409 -9.51 18.35 0.24
C PRO A 409 -10.70 18.15 -0.73
N ILE A 410 -11.55 19.17 -0.88
CA ILE A 410 -12.70 19.21 -1.78
C ILE A 410 -12.30 19.79 -3.14
N ARG A 411 -11.49 20.86 -3.14
CA ARG A 411 -10.99 21.57 -4.33
C ARG A 411 -9.60 22.16 -4.07
N GLY A 412 -8.78 22.24 -5.12
CA GLY A 412 -7.45 22.86 -5.11
C GLY A 412 -6.32 21.90 -5.51
N ASP A 413 -5.60 22.21 -6.59
CA ASP A 413 -4.50 21.36 -7.12
C ASP A 413 -3.29 21.26 -6.16
N HIS A 414 -3.27 22.10 -5.12
CA HIS A 414 -2.19 22.24 -4.14
C HIS A 414 -2.72 22.42 -2.71
N ALA A 415 -3.70 21.62 -2.29
CA ALA A 415 -4.20 21.63 -0.91
C ALA A 415 -3.13 21.14 0.06
N CYS A 416 -2.74 21.99 1.02
CA CYS A 416 -1.71 21.74 2.02
C CYS A 416 -2.24 21.84 3.45
N PHE A 417 -1.88 20.86 4.27
CA PHE A 417 -2.32 20.72 5.65
C PHE A 417 -1.10 20.55 6.58
N GLY A 418 -1.05 21.33 7.64
CA GLY A 418 0.08 21.41 8.58
C GLY A 418 -0.18 20.72 9.93
N GLY A 419 -1.43 20.43 10.28
CA GLY A 419 -1.76 19.72 11.51
C GLY A 419 -3.14 20.06 12.06
N ILE A 420 -3.58 19.24 13.02
CA ILE A 420 -4.81 19.39 13.78
C ILE A 420 -4.54 19.32 15.27
N GLU A 421 -5.22 20.16 16.04
CA GLU A 421 -5.15 20.17 17.49
C GLU A 421 -6.57 20.28 18.07
N LEU A 422 -6.88 19.38 19.00
CA LEU A 422 -8.14 19.35 19.73
C LEU A 422 -8.08 20.40 20.85
N VAL A 423 -9.10 21.23 20.95
CA VAL A 423 -9.22 22.23 22.02
C VAL A 423 -10.62 22.24 22.61
N ASP A 424 -10.69 22.53 23.91
CA ASP A 424 -11.95 22.57 24.65
C ASP A 424 -12.90 23.65 24.11
N ALA A 425 -12.37 24.74 23.54
CA ALA A 425 -13.13 25.76 22.85
C ALA A 425 -12.27 26.50 21.83
N CYS A 426 -12.89 26.95 20.74
CA CYS A 426 -12.30 27.96 19.86
C CYS A 426 -12.37 29.35 20.52
N PRO A 427 -11.32 30.18 20.39
CA PRO A 427 -11.34 31.54 20.91
C PRO A 427 -12.37 32.46 20.25
#